data_AF-A0A935S3C5-F1
#
_entry.id   AF-A0A935S3C5-F1
#
_cell.length_a   1.000
_cell.length_b   1.000
_cell.length_c   1.000
_cell.angle_alpha   90.00
_cell.angle_beta   90.00
_cell.angle_gamma   90.00
#
_symmetry.space_group_name_H-M   'P 1'
#
loop_
_entity.id
_entity.type
_entity.pdbx_description
1 polymer ?
#
loop_
_entity_poly.entity_id
_entity_poly.type
_entity_poly.pdbx_seq_one_letter_code
_entity_poly.pdbx_strand_id
1 'polypeptide(L)'
;MLTEDWLTYLRLKHGYPTTDPFARDIALNFKQDERKTHLEASNIKVPLKFVRQDLQLKSTFFSIKPLNNDSVLFVGRGYGHGLGMCQEGAMRMSKQGYSYEQILHFYYKNIQIIDMKKLSFFKDE
;
A
#
# COMPACT_ATOMS: atom_id res chain seq x y z
N MET A 1 -6.55 15.38 -9.39
CA MET A 1 -5.28 15.75 -10.07
C MET A 1 -5.58 15.85 -11.54
N LEU A 2 -5.04 16.83 -12.28
CA LEU A 2 -5.30 16.89 -13.72
C LEU A 2 -4.74 15.64 -14.41
N THR A 3 -5.44 15.16 -15.43
CA THR A 3 -5.04 13.98 -16.19
C THR A 3 -3.63 14.18 -16.78
N GLU A 4 -3.35 15.36 -17.31
CA GLU A 4 -2.04 15.66 -17.89
C GLU A 4 -0.91 15.75 -16.85
N ASP A 5 -1.18 16.22 -15.62
CA ASP A 5 -0.20 16.19 -14.53
C ASP A 5 0.17 14.76 -14.16
N TRP A 6 -0.84 13.88 -14.05
CA TRP A 6 -0.64 12.48 -13.71
C TRP A 6 0.18 11.76 -14.77
N LEU A 7 -0.16 11.93 -16.05
CA LEU A 7 0.54 11.31 -17.16
C LEU A 7 1.95 11.89 -17.34
N THR A 8 2.12 13.20 -17.12
CA THR A 8 3.43 13.85 -17.14
C THR A 8 4.31 13.31 -16.02
N TYR A 9 3.78 13.17 -14.80
CA TYR A 9 4.48 12.54 -13.69
C TYR A 9 4.96 11.13 -14.04
N LEU A 10 4.06 10.27 -14.55
CA LEU A 10 4.39 8.90 -14.93
C LEU A 10 5.49 8.83 -15.99
N ARG A 11 5.38 9.66 -17.04
CA ARG A 11 6.35 9.72 -18.13
C ARG A 11 7.72 10.21 -17.64
N LEU A 12 7.77 11.33 -16.93
CA LEU A 12 9.02 11.99 -16.56
C LEU A 12 9.76 11.28 -15.41
N LYS A 13 9.04 10.73 -14.43
CA LYS A 13 9.66 10.08 -13.27
C LYS A 13 9.95 8.60 -13.48
N HIS A 14 9.13 7.91 -14.26
CA HIS A 14 9.18 6.45 -14.35
C HIS A 14 9.34 5.92 -15.79
N GLY A 15 9.47 6.81 -16.78
CA GLY A 15 9.60 6.40 -18.19
C GLY A 15 8.36 5.68 -18.73
N TYR A 16 7.20 5.88 -18.11
CA TYR A 16 5.98 5.18 -18.49
C TYR A 16 5.45 5.68 -19.84
N PRO A 17 5.04 4.79 -20.78
CA PRO A 17 4.71 5.16 -22.16
C PRO A 17 3.29 5.75 -22.28
N THR A 18 3.09 7.00 -21.83
CA THR A 18 1.75 7.63 -21.78
C THR A 18 1.14 7.99 -23.14
N THR A 19 1.90 7.91 -24.23
CA THR A 19 1.42 8.06 -25.60
C THR A 19 0.89 6.76 -26.19
N ASP A 20 1.24 5.61 -25.60
CA ASP A 20 0.68 4.32 -26.00
C ASP A 20 -0.78 4.23 -25.49
N PRO A 21 -1.78 3.99 -26.37
CA PRO A 21 -3.18 3.99 -25.96
C PRO A 21 -3.51 2.97 -24.86
N PHE A 22 -2.87 1.80 -24.90
CA PHE A 22 -3.10 0.73 -23.92
C PHE A 22 -2.52 1.10 -22.55
N ALA A 23 -1.27 1.57 -22.51
CA ALA A 23 -0.65 2.04 -21.28
C ALA A 23 -1.36 3.27 -20.71
N ARG A 24 -1.83 4.19 -21.56
CA ARG A 24 -2.65 5.34 -21.13
C ARG A 24 -3.95 4.86 -20.48
N ASP A 25 -4.66 3.92 -21.08
CA ASP A 25 -5.88 3.37 -20.50
C ASP A 25 -5.63 2.76 -19.11
N ILE A 26 -4.57 1.95 -18.97
CA ILE A 26 -4.16 1.39 -17.67
C ILE A 26 -3.89 2.50 -16.65
N ALA A 27 -3.17 3.56 -17.03
CA ALA A 27 -2.83 4.66 -16.13
C ALA A 27 -4.06 5.44 -15.66
N LEU A 28 -5.11 5.54 -16.48
CA LEU A 28 -6.32 6.30 -16.18
C LEU A 28 -7.38 5.44 -15.46
N ASN A 29 -7.43 4.14 -15.74
CA ASN A 29 -8.42 3.20 -15.24
C ASN A 29 -7.83 2.14 -14.28
N PHE A 30 -6.69 2.44 -13.64
CA PHE A 30 -5.98 1.49 -12.78
C PHE A 30 -6.84 1.02 -11.61
N LYS A 31 -7.31 -0.24 -11.65
CA LYS A 31 -8.08 -0.85 -10.56
C LYS A 31 -7.24 -1.82 -9.75
N GLN A 32 -7.28 -1.67 -8.43
CA GLN A 32 -6.76 -2.65 -7.49
C GLN A 32 -7.94 -3.32 -6.78
N ASP A 33 -8.14 -4.61 -6.93
CA ASP A 33 -9.04 -5.39 -6.05
C ASP A 33 -8.25 -5.93 -4.85
N GLU A 34 -7.00 -6.33 -5.08
CA GLU A 34 -5.99 -6.65 -4.09
C GLU A 34 -4.83 -5.65 -4.14
N ARG A 35 -4.04 -5.56 -3.06
CA ARG A 35 -2.91 -4.62 -2.97
C ARG A 35 -1.78 -5.07 -3.90
N LYS A 36 -1.60 -4.33 -4.99
CA LYS A 36 -0.48 -4.48 -5.92
C LYS A 36 0.74 -3.68 -5.44
N THR A 37 1.91 -4.03 -5.96
CA THR A 37 3.18 -3.32 -5.71
C THR A 37 3.55 -2.36 -6.84
N HIS A 38 3.02 -2.58 -8.05
CA HIS A 38 3.34 -1.82 -9.24
C HIS A 38 2.08 -1.48 -10.05
N LEU A 39 2.15 -0.37 -10.78
CA LEU A 39 1.34 -0.09 -11.95
C LEU A 39 2.17 -0.50 -13.17
N GLU A 40 1.66 -1.41 -13.99
CA GLU A 40 2.44 -2.06 -15.05
C GLU A 40 1.74 -1.92 -16.39
N ALA A 41 2.50 -1.53 -17.42
CA ALA A 41 2.09 -1.61 -18.82
C ALA A 41 3.30 -1.97 -19.68
N SER A 42 3.12 -2.93 -20.58
CA SER A 42 4.18 -3.47 -21.43
C SER A 42 5.39 -3.92 -20.59
N ASN A 43 6.58 -3.35 -20.81
CA ASN A 43 7.81 -3.70 -20.09
C ASN A 43 8.16 -2.72 -18.95
N ILE A 44 7.29 -1.75 -18.65
CA ILE A 44 7.54 -0.76 -17.59
C ILE A 44 6.70 -1.08 -16.37
N LYS A 45 7.36 -1.09 -15.20
CA LYS A 45 6.74 -1.30 -13.90
C LYS A 45 7.00 -0.09 -13.02
N VAL A 46 5.95 0.66 -12.70
CA VAL A 46 6.00 1.84 -11.85
C VAL A 46 5.73 1.40 -10.40
N PRO A 47 6.71 1.47 -9.48
CA PRO A 47 6.49 1.06 -8.10
C PRO A 47 5.53 2.02 -7.39
N LEU A 48 4.40 1.49 -6.89
CA LEU A 48 3.36 2.29 -6.24
C LEU A 48 3.83 2.97 -4.95
N LYS A 49 4.93 2.48 -4.35
CA LYS A 49 5.56 3.11 -3.19
C LYS A 49 6.03 4.53 -3.49
N PHE A 50 6.54 4.79 -4.70
CA PHE A 50 7.02 6.11 -5.09
C PHE A 50 5.84 7.04 -5.39
N VAL A 51 4.81 6.54 -6.06
CA VAL A 51 3.55 7.27 -6.26
C VAL A 51 2.96 7.70 -4.92
N ARG A 52 2.91 6.79 -3.94
CA ARG A 52 2.46 7.09 -2.59
C ARG A 52 3.31 8.19 -1.93
N GLN A 53 4.63 8.07 -2.00
CA GLN A 53 5.56 9.02 -1.36
C GLN A 53 5.45 10.41 -2.00
N ASP A 54 5.54 10.48 -3.33
CA ASP A 54 5.58 11.74 -4.07
C ASP A 54 4.25 12.49 -4.00
N LEU A 55 3.12 11.77 -4.05
CA LEU A 55 1.78 12.34 -3.97
C LEU A 55 1.22 12.36 -2.53
N GLN A 56 2.04 11.99 -1.54
CA GLN A 56 1.69 11.96 -0.12
C GLN A 56 0.38 11.18 0.16
N LEU A 57 0.19 10.06 -0.54
CA LEU A 57 -1.00 9.22 -0.36
C LEU A 57 -0.91 8.42 0.95
N LYS A 58 -2.08 8.15 1.54
CA LYS A 58 -2.20 7.39 2.79
C LYS A 58 -1.64 5.97 2.68
N SER A 59 -1.76 5.32 1.52
CA SER A 59 -1.31 3.95 1.28
C SER A 59 -0.97 3.72 -0.20
N THR A 60 -0.40 2.56 -0.54
CA THR A 60 -0.24 2.11 -1.93
C THR A 60 -1.49 1.44 -2.50
N PHE A 61 -2.54 1.28 -1.69
CA PHE A 61 -3.73 0.55 -2.06
C PHE A 61 -4.81 1.52 -2.55
N PHE A 62 -4.64 1.99 -3.78
CA PHE A 62 -5.55 2.94 -4.42
C PHE A 62 -5.93 2.50 -5.83
N SER A 63 -7.13 2.85 -6.26
CA SER A 63 -7.53 2.78 -7.67
C SER A 63 -7.53 4.18 -8.27
N ILE A 64 -7.38 4.26 -9.59
CA ILE A 64 -7.46 5.49 -10.37
C ILE A 64 -8.65 5.36 -11.31
N LYS A 65 -9.43 6.43 -11.44
CA LYS A 65 -10.49 6.54 -12.45
C LYS A 65 -10.49 7.94 -13.06
N PRO A 66 -10.82 8.07 -14.35
CA PRO A 66 -11.01 9.37 -14.97
C PRO A 66 -12.29 10.03 -14.44
N LEU A 67 -12.31 11.35 -14.48
CA LEU A 67 -13.46 12.20 -14.23
C LEU A 67 -13.77 13.02 -15.50
N ASN A 68 -15.00 13.52 -15.62
CA ASN A 68 -15.48 14.25 -16.80
C ASN A 68 -14.82 15.63 -17.03
N ASN A 69 -13.90 16.05 -16.14
CA ASN A 69 -13.28 17.38 -16.13
C ASN A 69 -11.75 17.31 -16.34
N ASP A 70 -11.30 16.40 -17.22
CA ASP A 70 -9.87 16.19 -17.53
C ASP A 70 -9.00 15.97 -16.28
N SER A 71 -9.56 15.26 -15.31
CA SER A 71 -8.88 14.94 -14.07
C SER A 71 -9.01 13.48 -13.72
N VAL A 72 -8.07 12.99 -12.91
CA VAL A 72 -8.09 11.66 -12.33
C VAL A 72 -8.38 11.74 -10.83
N LEU A 73 -9.16 10.76 -10.37
CA LEU A 73 -9.48 10.54 -8.96
C LEU A 73 -8.77 9.30 -8.43
N PHE A 74 -7.97 9.49 -7.39
CA PHE A 74 -7.37 8.40 -6.62
C PHE A 74 -8.33 7.98 -5.50
N VAL A 75 -8.80 6.74 -5.55
CA VAL A 75 -9.68 6.14 -4.53
C VAL A 75 -8.87 5.15 -3.70
N GLY A 76 -8.43 5.60 -2.53
CA GLY A 76 -7.56 4.84 -1.63
C GLY A 76 -8.29 4.00 -0.57
N ARG A 77 -7.62 2.97 -0.07
CA ARG A 77 -8.05 2.16 1.09
C ARG A 77 -6.91 1.98 2.10
N GLY A 78 -7.28 2.05 3.38
CA GLY A 78 -6.35 1.90 4.50
C GLY A 78 -5.32 3.02 4.63
N TYR A 79 -4.47 2.91 5.64
CA TYR A 79 -3.39 3.85 5.94
C TYR A 79 -2.12 3.05 6.27
N GLY A 80 -0.99 3.41 5.69
CA GLY A 80 0.29 2.74 5.93
C GLY A 80 0.65 1.65 4.91
N HIS A 81 1.70 0.89 5.24
CA HIS A 81 2.29 -0.10 4.34
C HIS A 81 1.48 -1.42 4.28
N GLY A 82 0.64 -1.70 5.28
CA GLY A 82 -0.26 -2.86 5.29
C GLY A 82 0.42 -4.21 5.55
N LEU A 83 1.55 -4.22 6.27
CA LEU A 83 2.22 -5.44 6.71
C LEU A 83 2.18 -5.52 8.24
N GLY A 84 2.07 -6.73 8.78
CA GLY A 84 2.00 -6.96 10.22
C GLY A 84 0.67 -6.52 10.82
N MET A 85 0.74 -5.78 11.93
CA MET A 85 -0.44 -5.44 12.73
C MET A 85 -1.16 -4.18 12.26
N CYS A 86 -2.47 -4.29 12.00
CA CYS A 86 -3.35 -3.14 11.84
C CYS A 86 -3.69 -2.57 13.22
N GLN A 87 -3.20 -1.36 13.53
CA GLN A 87 -3.39 -0.73 14.85
C GLN A 87 -4.88 -0.54 15.20
N GLU A 88 -5.67 -0.03 14.27
CA GLU A 88 -7.13 0.13 14.44
C GLU A 88 -7.83 -1.22 14.66
N GLY A 89 -7.38 -2.25 13.93
CA GLY A 89 -7.89 -3.60 14.09
C GLY A 89 -7.53 -4.19 15.46
N ALA A 90 -6.29 -4.03 15.91
CA ALA A 90 -5.84 -4.43 17.24
C ALA A 90 -6.63 -3.71 18.35
N MET A 91 -6.87 -2.41 18.22
CA MET A 91 -7.72 -1.65 19.14
C MET A 91 -9.15 -2.18 19.18
N ARG A 92 -9.74 -2.51 18.01
CA ARG A 92 -11.09 -3.10 17.96
C ARG A 92 -11.15 -4.49 18.60
N MET A 93 -10.14 -5.33 18.35
CA MET A 93 -10.03 -6.64 19.01
C MET A 93 -9.90 -6.46 20.53
N SER A 94 -9.07 -5.52 21.00
CA SER A 94 -8.97 -5.22 22.43
C SER A 94 -10.32 -4.79 23.03
N LYS A 95 -11.07 -3.91 22.35
CA LYS A 95 -12.44 -3.51 22.75
C LYS A 95 -13.45 -4.67 22.75
N GLN A 96 -13.18 -5.73 22.01
CA GLN A 96 -13.98 -6.96 21.98
C GLN A 96 -13.53 -7.99 23.03
N GLY A 97 -12.54 -7.67 23.86
CA GLY A 97 -12.08 -8.52 24.96
C GLY A 97 -10.91 -9.47 24.61
N TYR A 98 -10.33 -9.38 23.41
CA TYR A 98 -9.15 -10.18 23.06
C TYR A 98 -7.92 -9.70 23.83
N SER A 99 -7.11 -10.64 24.34
CA SER A 99 -5.84 -10.34 24.98
C SER A 99 -4.78 -9.87 23.98
N TYR A 100 -3.73 -9.20 24.44
CA TYR A 100 -2.62 -8.78 23.58
C TYR A 100 -1.96 -9.98 22.88
N GLU A 101 -1.89 -11.14 23.54
CA GLU A 101 -1.34 -12.39 22.99
C GLU A 101 -2.19 -12.87 21.81
N GLN A 102 -3.52 -12.91 21.98
CA GLN A 102 -4.45 -13.30 20.91
C GLN A 102 -4.37 -12.34 19.72
N ILE A 103 -4.27 -11.04 19.99
CA ILE A 103 -4.11 -10.01 18.95
C ILE A 103 -2.79 -10.22 18.19
N LEU A 104 -1.68 -10.42 18.89
CA LEU A 104 -0.38 -10.65 18.27
C LEU A 104 -0.36 -11.94 17.45
N HIS A 105 -0.93 -13.04 17.96
CA HIS A 105 -1.04 -14.30 17.23
C HIS A 105 -1.97 -14.23 16.01
N PHE A 106 -2.97 -13.33 16.02
CA PHE A 106 -3.80 -13.07 14.85
C PHE A 106 -3.01 -12.41 13.71
N TYR A 107 -2.17 -11.40 14.02
CA TYR A 107 -1.42 -10.66 13.00
C TYR A 107 -0.08 -11.31 12.61
N TYR A 108 0.54 -12.04 13.54
CA TYR A 108 1.85 -12.64 13.35
C TYR A 108 1.76 -14.14 13.59
N LYS A 109 1.81 -14.91 12.50
CA LYS A 109 1.77 -16.37 12.59
C LYS A 109 3.07 -16.92 13.14
N ASN A 110 2.98 -17.98 13.93
CA ASN A 110 4.12 -18.75 14.44
C ASN A 110 5.13 -17.95 15.27
N ILE A 111 4.68 -16.88 15.95
CA ILE A 111 5.51 -16.16 16.92
C ILE A 111 5.48 -16.85 18.28
N GLN A 112 6.50 -16.58 19.09
CA GLN A 112 6.50 -16.88 20.52
C GLN A 112 6.70 -15.57 21.29
N ILE A 113 5.95 -15.40 22.37
CA ILE A 113 6.08 -14.26 23.28
C ILE A 113 6.96 -14.71 24.43
N ILE A 114 8.09 -14.04 24.61
CA ILE A 114 9.11 -14.38 25.60
C ILE A 114 9.39 -13.18 26.50
N ASP A 115 9.53 -13.45 27.79
CA ASP A 115 10.03 -12.45 28.74
C ASP A 115 11.52 -12.22 28.46
N MET A 116 11.90 -10.95 28.26
CA MET A 116 13.29 -10.54 28.02
C MET A 116 14.24 -11.04 29.11
N LYS A 117 13.80 -11.19 30.37
CA LYS A 117 14.63 -11.72 31.47
C LYS A 117 15.00 -13.19 31.28
N LYS A 118 14.15 -13.97 30.62
CA LYS A 118 14.48 -15.36 30.28
C LYS A 118 15.54 -15.43 29.19
N LEU A 119 15.64 -14.41 28.34
CA LEU A 119 16.59 -14.37 27.24
C LEU A 119 18.03 -14.08 27.71
N SER A 120 18.21 -13.24 28.72
CA SER A 120 19.54 -12.96 29.29
C SER A 120 20.15 -14.19 29.94
N PHE A 121 19.34 -15.06 30.55
CA PHE A 121 19.81 -16.31 31.15
C PHE A 121 20.51 -17.24 30.14
N PHE A 122 20.13 -17.22 28.85
CA PHE A 122 20.73 -18.06 27.81
C PHE A 122 21.88 -17.40 27.03
N LYS A 123 22.18 -16.12 27.30
CA LYS A 123 23.28 -15.39 26.63
C LYS A 123 24.57 -15.35 27.45
N ASP A 124 24.49 -15.74 28.72
CA ASP A 124 25.61 -15.74 29.65
C ASP A 124 26.23 -17.16 29.84
N GLU A 125 25.85 -18.13 28.99
CA GLU A 125 26.52 -19.43 28.77
C GLU A 125 27.18 -19.46 27.38
#